data_AF-A0AAV0Y5G9-F1
#
_entry.id   AF-A0AAV0Y5G9-F1
#
_cell.length_a   1.000
_cell.length_b   1.000
_cell.length_c   1.000
_cell.angle_alpha   90.00
_cell.angle_beta   90.00
_cell.angle_gamma   90.00
#
_symmetry.space_group_name_H-M   'P 1'
#
loop_
_entity.id
_entity.type
_entity.pdbx_description
1 polymer ?
#
loop_
_entity_poly.entity_id
_entity_poly.type
_entity_poly.pdbx_seq_one_letter_code
_entity_poly.pdbx_strand_id
1 'polypeptide(L)'
;MAFLKSLQQQTEIRNLSIGELTKDLEYPVNTMSTVETKFGPAVQCVLQDPSGVGIINVFLPKTVRMTGEEINRYNLREVDPVRLIFRGMNKRSFIIAFV
;
A
#
# COMPACT_ATOMS: atom_id res chain seq x y z
N MET A 1 12.88 3.08 23.01
CA MET A 1 12.81 4.07 21.91
C MET A 1 11.93 3.58 20.74
N ALA A 2 10.73 3.05 20.99
CA ALA A 2 9.81 2.64 19.92
C ALA A 2 8.86 3.78 19.51
N PHE A 3 8.41 4.57 20.48
CA PHE A 3 7.45 5.65 20.27
C PHE A 3 7.98 6.79 19.38
N LEU A 4 9.20 7.29 19.63
CA LEU A 4 9.80 8.34 18.80
C LEU A 4 10.03 7.90 17.35
N LYS A 5 10.44 6.63 17.13
CA LYS A 5 10.56 6.06 15.77
C LYS A 5 9.20 5.94 15.09
N SER A 6 8.18 5.51 15.82
CA SER A 6 6.80 5.46 15.31
C SER A 6 6.29 6.86 14.94
N LEU A 7 6.58 7.89 15.75
CA LEU A 7 6.21 9.26 15.44
C LEU A 7 6.95 9.79 14.21
N GLN A 8 8.25 9.52 14.09
CA GLN A 8 9.02 9.91 12.91
C GLN A 8 8.50 9.24 11.63
N GLN A 9 8.15 7.95 11.69
CA GLN A 9 7.53 7.24 10.57
C GLN A 9 6.14 7.81 10.20
N GLN A 10 5.40 8.35 11.17
CA GLN A 10 4.13 9.05 10.94
C GLN A 10 4.32 10.47 10.40
N THR A 11 5.50 11.09 10.57
CA THR A 11 5.80 12.40 9.97
C THR A 11 6.31 12.31 8.55
N GLU A 12 6.95 11.20 8.16
CA GLU A 12 7.43 10.97 6.80
C GLU A 12 6.44 10.14 5.98
N ILE A 13 5.32 10.78 5.63
CA ILE A 13 4.26 10.18 4.80
C ILE A 13 4.46 10.62 3.34
N ARG A 14 4.69 9.66 2.45
CA ARG A 14 4.77 9.90 1.00
C ARG A 14 3.49 9.39 0.34
N ASN A 15 2.72 10.27 -0.29
CA ASN A 15 1.56 9.87 -1.07
C ASN A 15 2.03 9.67 -2.52
N LEU A 16 2.17 8.42 -2.95
CA LEU A 16 2.68 8.06 -4.28
C LEU A 16 1.62 7.30 -5.07
N SER A 17 1.65 7.46 -6.39
CA SER A 17 1.01 6.54 -7.32
C SER A 17 1.82 5.24 -7.41
N ILE A 18 1.18 4.13 -7.76
CA ILE A 18 1.87 2.87 -8.04
C ILE A 18 2.98 3.04 -9.08
N GLY A 19 2.75 3.90 -10.08
CA GLY A 19 3.73 4.16 -11.13
C GLY A 19 5.00 4.87 -10.66
N GLU A 20 4.99 5.44 -9.46
CA GLU A 20 6.12 6.13 -8.85
C GLU A 20 6.91 5.21 -7.91
N LEU A 21 6.45 3.96 -7.72
CA LEU A 21 7.20 2.96 -6.97
C LEU A 21 8.42 2.49 -7.76
N THR A 22 9.46 2.09 -7.02
CA THR A 22 10.67 1.52 -7.64
C THR A 22 10.33 0.14 -8.19
N LYS A 23 10.69 -0.08 -9.46
CA LYS A 23 10.44 -1.35 -10.14
C LYS A 23 11.16 -2.50 -9.44
N ASP A 24 10.47 -3.62 -9.30
CA ASP A 24 10.93 -4.89 -8.73
C ASP A 24 11.39 -4.78 -7.26
N LEU A 25 10.97 -3.72 -6.56
CA LEU A 25 11.17 -3.57 -5.12
C LEU A 25 9.96 -4.08 -4.34
N GLU A 26 10.22 -4.78 -3.24
CA GLU A 26 9.18 -5.28 -2.34
C GLU A 26 8.83 -4.23 -1.29
N TYR A 27 7.54 -3.86 -1.24
CA TYR A 27 6.99 -2.94 -0.27
C TYR A 27 6.06 -3.67 0.68
N PRO A 28 6.42 -3.88 1.96
CA PRO A 28 5.53 -4.50 2.94
C PRO A 28 4.26 -3.68 3.12
N VAL A 29 3.09 -4.33 3.02
CA VAL A 29 1.81 -3.65 3.26
C VAL A 29 1.52 -3.66 4.76
N ASN A 30 1.46 -2.49 5.37
CA ASN A 30 1.20 -2.32 6.80
C ASN A 30 -0.30 -2.40 7.09
N THR A 31 -1.10 -1.62 6.37
CA THR A 31 -2.57 -1.60 6.48
C THR A 31 -3.22 -1.33 5.14
N MET A 32 -4.49 -1.68 5.03
CA MET A 32 -5.34 -1.38 3.88
C MET A 32 -6.59 -0.64 4.32
N SER A 33 -7.16 0.19 3.46
CA SER A 33 -8.44 0.84 3.68
C SER A 33 -9.21 1.00 2.38
N THR A 34 -10.54 0.91 2.45
CA THR A 34 -11.40 1.31 1.33
C THR A 34 -11.70 2.78 1.45
N VAL A 35 -11.48 3.52 0.38
CA VAL A 35 -11.74 4.96 0.29
C VAL A 35 -12.73 5.21 -0.84
N GLU A 36 -13.80 5.94 -0.55
CA GLU A 36 -14.69 6.44 -1.58
C GLU A 36 -14.06 7.64 -2.26
N THR A 37 -13.70 7.49 -3.54
CA THR A 37 -13.19 8.58 -4.36
C THR A 37 -14.30 9.14 -5.24
N LYS A 38 -14.09 10.33 -5.81
CA LYS A 38 -14.98 10.91 -6.83
C LYS A 38 -15.22 10.01 -8.04
N PHE A 39 -14.38 8.99 -8.24
CA PHE A 39 -14.44 8.05 -9.35
C PHE A 39 -14.91 6.64 -8.92
N GLY A 40 -15.45 6.50 -7.72
CA GLY A 40 -15.92 5.24 -7.13
C GLY A 40 -15.02 4.73 -5.98
N PRO A 41 -15.37 3.58 -5.39
CA PRO A 41 -14.59 2.97 -4.32
C PRO A 41 -13.22 2.54 -4.84
N ALA A 42 -12.18 2.82 -4.08
CA ALA A 42 -10.80 2.41 -4.33
C ALA A 42 -10.18 1.84 -3.05
N VAL A 43 -9.20 0.95 -3.20
CA VAL A 43 -8.41 0.43 -2.08
C VAL A 43 -7.14 1.28 -1.96
N GLN A 44 -6.92 1.85 -0.78
CA GLN A 44 -5.66 2.49 -0.41
C GLN A 44 -4.84 1.51 0.43
N CYS A 45 -3.56 1.40 0.12
CA CYS A 45 -2.59 0.65 0.91
C CYS A 45 -1.60 1.60 1.57
N VAL A 46 -1.31 1.35 2.83
CA VAL A 46 -0.19 1.97 3.55
C VAL A 46 0.96 0.98 3.49
N LEU A 47 1.98 1.32 2.71
CA LEU A 47 3.20 0.55 2.57
C LEU A 47 4.26 1.06 3.53
N GLN A 48 5.16 0.18 3.95
CA GLN A 48 6.39 0.57 4.63
C GLN A 48 7.47 0.87 3.59
N ASP A 49 8.16 2.00 3.74
CA ASP A 49 9.34 2.27 2.92
C ASP A 49 10.41 1.20 3.21
N PRO A 50 10.96 0.50 2.21
CA PRO A 50 11.98 -0.54 2.40
C PRO A 50 13.27 -0.01 3.03
N SER A 51 13.55 1.29 2.91
CA SER A 51 14.66 1.95 3.63
C SER A 51 14.41 2.08 5.14
N GLY A 52 13.17 1.86 5.60
CA GLY A 52 12.76 1.84 7.00
C GLY A 52 12.37 3.20 7.60
N VAL A 53 12.47 4.28 6.83
CA VAL A 53 12.37 5.66 7.36
C VAL A 53 10.97 6.29 7.22
N GLY A 54 10.02 5.67 6.52
CA GLY A 54 8.70 6.27 6.34
C GLY A 54 7.59 5.31 5.94
N ILE A 55 6.40 5.88 5.74
CA ILE A 55 5.25 5.18 5.20
C ILE A 55 4.87 5.77 3.83
N ILE A 56 4.42 4.90 2.94
CA ILE A 56 4.03 5.27 1.59
C ILE A 56 2.56 4.92 1.42
N ASN A 57 1.72 5.93 1.20
CA ASN A 57 0.32 5.73 0.84
C ASN A 57 0.21 5.58 -0.66
N VAL A 58 -0.35 4.46 -1.11
CA VAL A 58 -0.63 4.21 -2.52
C VAL A 58 -2.09 3.84 -2.74
N PHE A 59 -2.66 4.26 -3.86
CA PHE A 59 -3.96 3.80 -4.31
C PHE A 59 -3.80 2.64 -5.28
N LEU A 60 -4.51 1.54 -5.02
CA LEU A 60 -4.55 0.41 -5.92
C LEU A 60 -5.39 0.71 -7.16
N PRO A 61 -5.11 0.04 -8.30
CA PRO A 61 -5.91 0.20 -9.50
C PRO A 61 -7.35 -0.28 -9.23
N LYS A 62 -8.34 0.33 -9.87
CA LYS A 62 -9.78 0.01 -9.69
C LYS A 62 -10.17 -1.45 -9.95
N THR A 63 -9.30 -2.22 -10.61
CA THR A 63 -9.47 -3.65 -10.83
C THR A 63 -9.34 -4.44 -9.53
N VAL A 64 -8.58 -3.94 -8.55
CA VAL A 64 -8.51 -4.52 -7.22
C VAL A 64 -9.70 -4.02 -6.42
N ARG A 65 -10.57 -4.95 -6.06
CA ARG A 65 -11.71 -4.71 -5.17
C ARG A 65 -11.57 -5.65 -3.99
N MET A 66 -11.60 -5.09 -2.80
CA MET A 66 -11.63 -5.84 -1.55
C MET A 66 -12.85 -5.38 -0.78
N THR A 67 -13.51 -6.32 -0.13
CA THR A 67 -14.59 -6.02 0.80
C THR A 67 -14.02 -5.42 2.08
N GLY A 68 -14.84 -4.67 2.82
CA GLY A 68 -14.43 -4.14 4.12
C GLY A 68 -14.08 -5.26 5.11
N GLU A 69 -14.72 -6.43 5.00
CA GLU A 69 -14.43 -7.61 5.82
C GLU A 69 -13.02 -8.14 5.56
N GLU A 70 -12.62 -8.32 4.29
CA GLU A 70 -11.27 -8.79 3.93
C GLU A 70 -10.18 -7.82 4.42
N ILE A 71 -10.43 -6.52 4.28
CA ILE A 71 -9.51 -5.48 4.76
C ILE A 71 -9.39 -5.51 6.28
N ASN A 72 -10.51 -5.67 7.00
CA ASN A 72 -10.49 -5.77 8.45
C ASN A 72 -9.71 -7.00 8.91
N ARG A 73 -9.92 -8.16 8.28
CA ARG A 73 -9.14 -9.38 8.58
C ARG A 73 -7.64 -9.18 8.34
N TYR A 74 -7.27 -8.49 7.26
CA TYR A 74 -5.88 -8.14 7.01
C TYR A 74 -5.31 -7.21 8.10
N ASN A 75 -6.02 -6.13 8.44
CA ASN A 75 -5.58 -5.15 9.43
C ASN A 75 -5.51 -5.75 10.86
N LEU A 76 -6.34 -6.73 11.17
CA LEU A 76 -6.31 -7.50 12.42
C LEU A 76 -5.20 -8.57 12.44
N ARG A 77 -4.44 -8.71 11.35
CA ARG A 77 -3.39 -9.73 11.18
C ARG A 77 -3.92 -11.17 11.27
N GLU A 78 -5.17 -11.38 10.86
CA GLU A 78 -5.75 -12.73 10.70
C GLU A 78 -5.32 -13.40 9.40
N VAL A 79 -4.67 -12.65 8.50
CA VAL A 79 -4.16 -13.10 7.21
C VAL A 79 -2.66 -12.80 7.17
N ASP A 80 -1.92 -13.62 6.42
CA ASP A 80 -0.48 -13.43 6.23
C ASP A 80 -0.16 -12.04 5.68
N PRO A 81 0.90 -11.38 6.18
CA PRO A 81 1.32 -10.08 5.70
C PRO A 81 1.78 -10.19 4.24
N VAL A 82 1.27 -9.31 3.39
CA VAL A 82 1.62 -9.29 1.96
C VAL A 82 2.59 -8.16 1.64
N ARG A 83 3.38 -8.36 0.60
CA ARG A 83 4.28 -7.34 0.04
C ARG A 83 3.82 -6.99 -1.37
N LEU A 84 3.76 -5.70 -1.67
CA LEU A 84 3.45 -5.18 -2.99
C LEU A 84 4.73 -5.04 -3.80
N ILE A 85 4.74 -5.57 -5.02
CA ILE A 85 5.82 -5.42 -5.99
C ILE A 85 5.29 -4.71 -7.22
N PHE A 86 5.89 -3.57 -7.57
CA PHE A 86 5.63 -2.92 -8.85
C PHE A 86 6.57 -3.49 -9.92
N ARG A 87 6.04 -4.15 -10.94
CA ARG A 87 6.83 -4.75 -12.05
C ARG A 87 6.92 -3.86 -13.29
N GLY A 88 6.33 -2.66 -13.25
CA GLY A 88 6.35 -1.71 -14.35
C GLY A 88 4.97 -1.39 -14.91
N MET A 89 4.96 -0.66 -16.02
CA MET A 89 3.75 -0.24 -16.71
C MET A 89 3.75 -0.78 -18.14
N ASN A 90 2.62 -1.34 -18.59
CA ASN A 90 2.40 -1.66 -19.99
C ASN A 90 1.29 -0.78 -20.55
N LYS A 91 1.67 0.23 -21.35
CA LYS A 91 0.81 1.24 -21.99
C LYS A 91 -0.15 1.99 -21.03
N ARG A 92 -1.22 1.33 -20.59
CA ARG A 92 -2.28 1.91 -19.72
C ARG A 92 -2.54 1.09 -18.46
N SER A 93 -1.76 0.04 -18.21
CA SER A 93 -1.95 -0.86 -17.07
C SER A 93 -0.69 -0.92 -16.22
N PHE A 94 -0.87 -0.80 -14.90
CA PHE A 94 0.18 -1.08 -13.93
C PHE A 94 0.28 -2.60 -13.74
N ILE A 95 1.50 -3.12 -13.81
CA ILE A 95 1.78 -4.51 -13.48
C ILE A 95 2.21 -4.52 -12.02
N ILE A 96 1.33 -4.98 -11.14
CA ILE A 96 1.62 -5.18 -9.72
C ILE A 96 1.48 -6.66 -9.37
N ALA A 97 2.28 -7.11 -8.42
CA ALA A 97 2.17 -8.42 -7.81
C ALA A 97 2.10 -8.27 -6.29
N PHE A 98 1.42 -9.22 -5.63
CA PHE A 98 1.43 -9.37 -4.19
C PHE A 98 2.12 -10.71 -3.87
N VAL A 99 3.09 -10.69 -2.96
CA VAL A 99 3.84 -11.86 -2.51
C VAL A 99 3.83 -11.99 -1.00
#